data_AF-A0A658NS82-F1
#
_entry.id   AF-A0A658NS82-F1
#
_cell.length_a   1.000
_cell.length_b   1.000
_cell.length_c   1.000
_cell.angle_alpha   90.00
_cell.angle_beta   90.00
_cell.angle_gamma   90.00
#
_symmetry.space_group_name_H-M   'P 1'
#
loop_
_entity.id
_entity.type
_entity.pdbx_description
1 polymer ?
#
loop_
_entity_poly.entity_id
_entity_poly.type
_entity_poly.pdbx_seq_one_letter_code
_entity_poly.pdbx_strand_id
1 'polypeptide(L)' 'MAEALACTGQRFKSVGPGWDFRLEGKGMVGSALVYNKALVHAAFFRTTAAEKAGPMAGFSRRRGFRG' A
#
# COMPACT_ATOMS: atom_id res chain seq x y z
N MET A 1 -6.83 13.18 -3.14
CA MET A 1 -7.86 12.15 -3.41
C MET A 1 -7.82 11.63 -4.86
N ALA A 2 -7.59 12.47 -5.88
CA ALA A 2 -7.61 12.05 -7.29
C ALA A 2 -6.50 11.06 -7.71
N GLU A 3 -5.27 11.18 -7.18
CA GLU A 3 -4.17 10.27 -7.53
C GLU A 3 -4.38 8.83 -7.07
N ALA A 4 -5.13 8.61 -5.98
CA ALA A 4 -5.44 7.26 -5.49
C ALA A 4 -6.44 6.52 -6.40
N LEU A 5 -7.31 7.24 -7.11
CA LEU A 5 -8.27 6.67 -8.07
C LEU A 5 -7.62 6.24 -9.39
N ALA A 6 -6.46 6.83 -9.73
CA ALA A 6 -5.67 6.44 -10.90
C ALA A 6 -4.74 5.24 -10.62
N CYS A 7 -4.70 4.75 -9.37
CA CYS A 7 -3.89 3.60 -8.99
C CYS A 7 -4.61 2.30 -9.39
N THR A 8 -3.89 1.41 -10.06
CA THR A 8 -4.38 0.07 -10.37
C THR A 8 -4.36 -0.75 -9.09
N GLY A 9 -5.54 -1.12 -8.60
CA GLY A 9 -5.68 -1.87 -7.34
C GLY A 9 -5.92 -3.35 -7.58
N GLN A 10 -5.12 -4.23 -6.96
CA GLN A 10 -5.47 -5.65 -6.84
C GLN A 10 -6.22 -5.89 -5.53
N ARG A 11 -7.27 -6.71 -5.61
CA ARG A 11 -8.09 -7.10 -4.47
C ARG A 11 -7.75 -8.53 -4.09
N PHE A 12 -7.38 -8.72 -2.84
CA PHE A 12 -7.10 -10.02 -2.25
C PHE A 12 -8.16 -10.35 -1.21
N LYS A 13 -8.66 -11.59 -1.26
CA LYS A 13 -9.58 -12.08 -0.23
C LYS A 13 -8.78 -12.26 1.06
N SER A 14 -9.17 -11.59 2.14
CA SER A 14 -8.55 -11.83 3.45
C SER A 14 -8.94 -13.22 3.97
N VAL A 15 -8.20 -13.72 4.97
CA VAL A 15 -8.49 -15.02 5.61
C VAL A 15 -9.87 -15.02 6.30
N GLY A 16 -10.36 -13.84 6.70
CA GLY A 16 -11.73 -13.61 7.20
C GLY A 16 -12.67 -12.96 6.16
N PRO A 17 -13.84 -12.42 6.55
CA PRO A 17 -14.82 -11.83 5.62
C PRO A 17 -14.41 -10.47 5.03
N GLY A 18 -13.14 -10.07 5.23
CA GLY A 18 -12.57 -8.81 4.76
C GLY A 18 -11.95 -8.92 3.37
N TRP A 19 -11.70 -7.75 2.80
CA TRP A 19 -11.02 -7.59 1.53
C TRP A 19 -9.80 -6.70 1.72
N ASP A 20 -8.64 -7.19 1.33
CA ASP A 20 -7.41 -6.41 1.26
C ASP A 20 -7.29 -5.80 -0.14
N PHE A 21 -7.19 -4.48 -0.20
CA PHE A 21 -7.02 -3.72 -1.42
C PHE A 21 -5.59 -3.22 -1.45
N ARG A 22 -4.77 -3.75 -2.37
CA ARG A 22 -3.43 -3.21 -2.62
C ARG A 22 -3.50 -2.28 -3.81
N LEU A 23 -3.27 -1.00 -3.57
CA LEU A 23 -3.32 0.08 -4.54
C LEU A 23 -1.90 0.38 -5.01
N GLU A 24 -1.69 0.36 -6.32
CA GLU A 24 -0.39 0.64 -6.91
C GLU A 24 -0.50 1.67 -8.03
N GLY A 25 0.17 2.80 -7.87
CA GLY A 25 0.26 3.89 -8.85
C GLY A 25 1.69 4.23 -9.24
N LYS A 26 1.85 5.18 -10.16
CA LYS A 26 3.16 5.66 -10.64
C LYS A 26 4.01 6.35 -9.56
N GLY A 27 3.38 6.92 -8.53
CA GLY A 27 4.05 7.70 -7.48
C GLY A 27 3.61 7.34 -6.06
N MET A 28 2.78 6.31 -5.90
CA MET A 28 2.10 6.00 -4.65
C MET A 28 1.75 4.52 -4.58
N VAL A 29 1.96 3.93 -3.43
CA VAL A 29 1.49 2.58 -3.10
C VAL A 29 0.68 2.67 -1.81
N GLY A 30 -0.32 1.83 -1.68
CA GLY A 30 -1.10 1.78 -0.46
C GLY A 30 -1.79 0.45 -0.27
N SER A 31 -2.22 0.20 0.96
CA SER A 31 -3.11 -0.89 1.28
C SER A 31 -4.32 -0.36 2.03
N ALA A 32 -5.48 -0.92 1.71
CA ALA A 32 -6.73 -0.62 2.39
C ALA A 32 -7.44 -1.93 2.76
N LEU A 33 -7.77 -2.08 4.03
CA LEU A 33 -8.59 -3.17 4.54
C LEU A 33 -10.03 -2.69 4.61
N VAL A 34 -10.90 -3.35 3.87
CA VAL A 34 -12.35 -3.08 3.90
C VAL A 34 -13.06 -4.29 4.46
N TYR A 35 -13.93 -4.05 5.43
CA TYR A 35 -14.77 -5.07 6.02
C TYR A 35 -16.21 -4.58 6.05
N ASN A 36 -17.15 -5.40 5.56
CA ASN A 36 -18.57 -5.08 5.56
C ASN A 36 -18.92 -3.69 4.99
N LYS A 37 -18.32 -3.33 3.84
CA LYS A 37 -18.44 -2.00 3.18
C LYS A 37 -17.89 -0.80 4.00
N ALA A 38 -17.28 -1.03 5.15
CA ALA A 38 -16.59 -0.02 5.94
C ALA A 38 -15.07 -0.12 5.74
N LEU A 39 -14.42 1.03 5.56
CA LEU A 39 -12.96 1.12 5.51
C LEU A 39 -12.42 0.98 6.94
N VAL A 40 -11.76 -0.15 7.23
CA VAL A 40 -11.21 -0.44 8.56
C VAL A 40 -9.86 0.25 8.73
N HIS A 41 -9.02 0.19 7.71
CA HIS A 41 -7.68 0.76 7.74
C HIS A 41 -7.22 1.10 6.33
N ALA A 42 -6.58 2.25 6.14
CA ALA A 42 -5.89 2.59 4.91
C ALA A 42 -4.55 3.24 5.22
N ALA A 43 -3.50 2.72 4.61
CA ALA A 43 -2.16 3.25 4.71
C ALA A 43 -1.65 3.53 3.29
N PHE A 44 -1.21 4.76 3.07
CA PHE A 44 -0.67 5.18 1.79
C PHE A 44 0.74 5.75 1.96
N PHE A 45 1.61 5.36 1.04
CA PHE A 45 3.00 5.76 1.03
C PHE A 45 3.32 6.31 -0.36
N ARG A 46 3.97 7.48 -0.39
CA ARG A 46 4.53 8.00 -1.65
C ARG A 46 5.74 7.15 -1.99
N THR A 47 5.79 6.61 -3.20
CA THR A 47 6.92 5.80 -3.67
C THR A 47 7.37 6.35 -5.01
N THR A 48 8.68 6.43 -5.23
CA THR A 48 9.23 6.76 -6.54
C THR A 48 9.50 5.46 -7.30
N ALA A 49 9.56 5.50 -8.64
CA ALA A 49 9.86 4.31 -9.44
C ALA A 49 11.18 3.62 -9.03
N ALA A 50 12.13 4.36 -8.46
CA ALA A 50 13.39 3.85 -7.92
C ALA A 50 13.23 3.05 -6.62
N GLU A 51 12.27 3.41 -5.76
CA GLU A 51 11.97 2.68 -4.51
C GLU A 51 11.19 1.38 -4.77
N LYS A 52 10.43 1.34 -5.87
CA LYS A 52 9.70 0.14 -6.32
C LYS A 52 10.62 -0.95 -6.90
N ALA A 53 11.77 -0.56 -7.43
CA ALA A 53 12.70 -1.43 -8.13
C ALA A 53 13.90 -1.76 -7.23
N GLY A 54 13.68 -2.55 -6.18
CA GLY A 54 14.77 -3.01 -5.33
C GLY A 54 14.34 -4.06 -4.31
N PRO A 55 15.26 -4.94 -3.87
CA PRO A 55 15.01 -5.82 -2.75
C PRO A 55 14.69 -5.00 -1.50
N MET A 56 13.97 -5.61 -0.56
CA MET A 56 13.66 -4.99 0.73
C MET A 56 14.94 -4.40 1.35
N ALA A 57 14.91 -3.11 1.68
CA ALA A 57 16.06 -2.44 2.25
C ALA A 57 16.56 -3.20 3.49
N GLY A 58 17.88 -3.35 3.61
CA GLY A 58 18.51 -4.06 4.73
C GLY A 58 18.16 -3.43 6.09
N PHE A 59 18.23 -4.23 7.15
CA PHE A 59 17.80 -3.86 8.51
C PHE A 59 18.34 -2.49 8.98
N SER A 60 19.64 -2.22 8.79
CA SER A 60 20.26 -0.94 9.17
C SER A 60 19.64 0.27 8.48
N ARG A 61 19.27 0.14 7.21
CA ARG A 61 18.65 1.23 6.43
C ARG A 61 17.21 1.47 6.86
N ARG A 62 16.46 0.39 7.18
CA ARG A 62 15.08 0.51 7.68
C ARG A 62 14.98 1.17 9.05
N ARG A 63 16.02 1.05 9.90
CA ARG A 63 16.05 1.74 11.20
C ARG A 63 16.01 3.27 11.04
N GLY A 64 16.59 3.79 9.96
CA GLY A 64 16.58 5.23 9.65
C GLY A 64 15.21 5.79 9.23
N PHE A 65 14.27 4.94 8.80
CA PHE A 65 12.91 5.38 8.44
C PHE A 65 11.99 5.61 9.65
N ARG A 66 12.49 5.34 10.87
CA ARG A 66 11.76 5.54 12.13
C ARG A 66 12.12 6.87 12.84
N GLY A 67 12.95 7.70 12.21
CA GLY A 67 13.33 9.02 12.70
C GLY A 67 12.32 10.09 12.33
#